data_AF-A0A0C2X5U7-F1
#
_entry.id   AF-A0A0C2X5U7-F1
#
_cell.length_a   1.000
_cell.length_b   1.000
_cell.length_c   1.000
_cell.angle_alpha   90.00
_cell.angle_beta   90.00
_cell.angle_gamma   90.00
#
_symmetry.space_group_name_H-M   'P 1'
#
loop_
_entity.id
_entity.type
_entity.pdbx_description
1 polymer ?
#
loop_
_entity_poly.entity_id
_entity_poly.type
_entity_poly.pdbx_seq_one_letter_code
_entity_poly.pdbx_strand_id
1 'polypeptide(L)' 'CLEGTRTEILDEIKGWVTTTDATAPQVLWLSGPAGTGKSAIAHSVARWWMEDSGGIGSCFCF' A
#
# COMPACT_ATOMS: atom_id res chain seq x y z
N CYS A 1 6.62 7.05 -0.31
CA CYS A 1 6.29 8.08 -1.32
C CYS A 1 6.65 9.47 -0.80
N LEU A 2 6.91 10.41 -1.71
CA LEU A 2 7.01 11.83 -1.32
C LEU A 2 5.64 12.31 -0.88
N GLU A 3 5.61 13.24 0.07
CA GLU A 3 4.38 13.84 0.56
C GLU A 3 3.57 14.44 -0.59
N GLY A 4 2.24 14.24 -0.56
CA GLY A 4 1.33 14.70 -1.61
C GLY A 4 1.42 13.96 -2.95
N THR A 5 2.25 12.91 -3.09
CA THR A 5 2.33 12.12 -4.32
C THR A 5 1.59 10.79 -4.20
N ARG A 6 1.04 10.31 -5.32
CA ARG A 6 0.41 8.97 -5.42
C ARG A 6 -0.70 8.76 -4.38
N THR A 7 -1.39 9.84 -4.01
CA THR A 7 -2.44 9.83 -2.98
C THR A 7 -3.59 8.92 -3.35
N GLU A 8 -4.06 9.00 -4.60
CA GLU A 8 -5.18 8.17 -5.09
C GLU A 8 -4.94 6.67 -4.89
N ILE A 9 -3.80 6.16 -5.37
CA ILE A 9 -3.48 4.73 -5.23
C ILE A 9 -3.17 4.33 -3.78
N LEU A 10 -2.59 5.23 -2.99
CA LEU A 10 -2.39 4.97 -1.56
C LEU A 10 -3.73 4.83 -0.85
N ASP A 11 -4.68 5.72 -1.13
CA ASP A 11 -6.00 5.70 -0.49
C ASP A 11 -6.85 4.51 -0.95
N GLU A 12 -6.74 4.10 -2.21
CA GLU A 12 -7.31 2.85 -2.71
C GLU A 12 -6.79 1.64 -1.94
N ILE A 13 -5.46 1.52 -1.79
CA ILE A 13 -4.85 0.40 -1.07
C ILE A 13 -5.25 0.43 0.41
N LYS A 14 -5.29 1.60 1.06
CA LYS A 14 -5.74 1.72 2.46
C LYS A 14 -7.19 1.26 2.63
N GLY A 15 -8.07 1.67 1.74
CA GLY A 15 -9.47 1.22 1.74
C GLY A 15 -9.57 -0.29 1.53
N TRP A 16 -8.75 -0.84 0.63
CA TRP A 16 -8.67 -2.28 0.42
C TRP A 16 -8.16 -3.04 1.65
N VAL A 17 -7.07 -2.61 2.30
CA VAL A 17 -6.52 -3.27 3.50
C VAL A 17 -7.49 -3.24 4.68
N THR A 18 -8.30 -2.18 4.79
CA THR A 18 -9.24 -1.98 5.91
C THR A 18 -10.62 -2.60 5.68
N THR A 19 -10.86 -3.19 4.52
CA THR A 19 -12.16 -3.83 4.25
C THR A 19 -12.38 -5.07 5.11
N THR A 20 -13.59 -5.22 5.63
CA THR A 20 -14.02 -6.42 6.37
C THR A 20 -14.89 -7.35 5.51
N ASP A 21 -15.03 -7.05 4.23
CA ASP A 21 -15.81 -7.88 3.31
C ASP A 21 -15.10 -9.20 3.05
N ALA A 22 -15.75 -10.30 3.40
CA ALA A 22 -15.23 -11.66 3.21
C ALA A 22 -15.04 -12.02 1.72
N THR A 23 -15.66 -11.28 0.80
CA THR A 23 -15.53 -11.46 -0.65
C THR A 23 -14.44 -10.60 -1.28
N ALA A 24 -13.84 -9.69 -0.52
CA ALA A 24 -12.78 -8.83 -1.03
C ALA A 24 -11.53 -9.64 -1.42
N PRO A 25 -10.84 -9.26 -2.52
CA PRO A 25 -9.58 -9.88 -2.90
C PRO A 25 -8.59 -9.83 -1.74
N GLN A 26 -7.87 -10.92 -1.47
CA GLN A 26 -6.88 -10.99 -0.38
C GLN A 26 -5.45 -10.68 -0.87
N VAL A 27 -5.27 -10.49 -2.18
CA VAL A 27 -4.00 -10.14 -2.80
C VAL A 27 -4.21 -8.98 -3.77
N LEU A 28 -3.41 -7.93 -3.60
CA LEU A 28 -3.33 -6.79 -4.52
C LEU A 28 -2.03 -6.87 -5.32
N TRP A 29 -2.12 -6.81 -6.65
CA TRP A 29 -0.97 -6.86 -7.55
C TRP A 29 -0.68 -5.49 -8.16
N LEU A 30 0.38 -4.84 -7.67
CA LEU A 30 0.84 -3.56 -8.21
C LEU A 30 1.85 -3.76 -9.34
N SER A 31 1.46 -3.48 -10.58
CA SER A 31 2.30 -3.63 -11.77
C SER A 31 2.59 -2.31 -12.48
N GLY A 32 3.69 -2.27 -13.23
CA GLY A 32 4.09 -1.11 -14.03
C GLY A 32 5.57 -1.13 -14.38
N PRO A 33 6.02 -0.21 -15.25
CA PRO A 33 7.42 -0.15 -15.72
C PRO A 33 8.44 -0.07 -14.58
N ALA A 34 9.68 -0.48 -14.83
CA ALA A 34 10.77 -0.31 -13.89
C ALA A 34 10.98 1.19 -13.57
N GLY A 35 11.38 1.51 -12.33
CA GLY A 35 11.64 2.90 -11.92
C GLY A 35 10.41 3.77 -11.62
N THR A 36 9.18 3.27 -11.76
CA THR A 36 7.96 4.06 -11.48
C THR A 36 7.62 4.23 -9.99
N GLY A 37 8.42 3.63 -9.11
CA GLY A 37 8.29 3.76 -7.65
C GLY A 37 7.22 2.87 -7.02
N LYS A 38 6.94 1.69 -7.60
CA LYS A 38 6.09 0.65 -6.99
C LYS A 38 6.56 0.27 -5.58
N SER A 39 7.86 0.05 -5.40
CA SER A 39 8.47 -0.22 -4.09
C SER A 39 8.26 0.95 -3.11
N ALA A 40 8.22 2.19 -3.61
CA ALA A 40 7.95 3.36 -2.77
C ALA A 40 6.49 3.42 -2.29
N ILE A 41 5.54 2.89 -3.09
CA ILE A 41 4.13 2.74 -2.70
C ILE A 41 4.01 1.65 -1.63
N ALA A 42 4.57 0.46 -1.88
CA ALA A 42 4.56 -0.65 -0.92
C ALA A 42 5.15 -0.24 0.44
N HIS A 43 6.29 0.45 0.42
CA HIS A 43 6.92 0.98 1.63
C HIS A 43 6.03 2.00 2.35
N SER A 44 5.34 2.88 1.60
CA SER A 44 4.43 3.86 2.19
C SER A 44 3.21 3.21 2.86
N VAL A 45 2.62 2.20 2.22
CA VAL A 45 1.47 1.46 2.77
C VAL A 45 1.88 0.71 4.05
N ALA A 46 3.00 -0.01 4.02
CA ALA A 46 3.49 -0.74 5.19
C ALA A 46 3.77 0.20 6.36
N ARG A 47 4.41 1.34 6.10
CA ARG A 47 4.68 2.37 7.12
C ARG A 47 3.39 2.93 7.72
N TRP A 48 2.44 3.35 6.88
CA TRP A 48 1.13 3.84 7.33
C TRP A 48 0.38 2.80 8.19
N TRP A 49 0.41 1.53 7.80
CA TRP A 49 -0.28 0.48 8.55
C TRP A 49 0.31 0.29 9.95
N MET A 50 1.64 0.34 10.07
CA MET A 50 2.34 0.21 11.35
C MET A 50 2.20 1.44 12.24
N GLU A 51 2.34 2.64 11.66
CA GLU A 51 2.40 3.90 12.42
C GLU A 51 0.98 4.43 12.74
N ASP A 52 0.07 4.44 11.78
CA ASP A 52 -1.21 5.13 11.91
C ASP A 52 -2.38 4.18 12.24
N SER A 53 -2.31 2.94 11.77
CA SER A 53 -3.40 1.96 11.95
C SER A 53 -3.15 0.98 13.10
N GLY A 54 -1.93 0.94 13.65
CA GLY A 54 -1.53 0.02 14.72
C GLY A 54 -1.45 -1.45 14.30
N GLY A 55 -1.40 -1.72 12.99
CA GLY A 55 -1.31 -3.07 12.43
C GLY A 55 0.14 -3.55 12.26
N ILE A 56 0.31 -4.83 11.92
CA ILE A 56 1.63 -5.42 11.64
C ILE A 56 1.85 -5.42 10.12
N GLY A 57 3.00 -4.92 9.67
CA GLY A 57 3.34 -4.84 8.25
C GLY A 57 4.84 -4.95 7.99
N SER A 58 5.22 -5.23 6.74
CA SER A 58 6.61 -5.18 6.26
C SER A 58 6.65 -4.85 4.77
N CYS A 59 7.69 -4.15 4.28
CA CYS A 59 8.04 -4.16 2.84
C CYS A 59 9.33 -4.95 2.64
N PHE A 60 9.32 -5.85 1.68
CA PHE A 60 10.52 -6.35 1.03
C PHE A 60 10.56 -5.77 -0.39
N CYS A 61 11.55 -4.94 -0.62
CA CYS A 61 11.67 -4.07 -1.79
C CYS A 61 13.06 -4.36 -2.40
N PHE A 62 13.16 -4.73 -3.69
CA PHE A 62 14.40 -5.08 -4.42
C PHE A 62 14.65 -4.17 -5.63
#